data_AF-A0A6G8QER3-F1
#
_entry.id   AF-A0A6G8QER3-F1
#
_cell.length_a   1.000
_cell.length_b   1.000
_cell.length_c   1.000
_cell.angle_alpha   90.00
_cell.angle_beta   90.00
_cell.angle_gamma   90.00
#
_symmetry.space_group_name_H-M   'P 1'
#
loop_
_entity.id
_entity.type
_entity.pdbx_description
1 polymer ?
#
loop_
_entity_poly.entity_id
_entity_poly.type
_entity_poly.pdbx_seq_one_letter_code
_entity_poly.pdbx_strand_id
1 'polypeptide(L)'
;MPLQSALEPRPPANASLVAEPVRVHQLPLVFLNRPESSANLAAAGAARIRQAVGRNRANRPSSSPGGGPRPPDVASFLFHDAPCRALGRSNGMEESERHRGRVGPAGDLSRDPFLRQVLDWARRQDGLGAVILTGSRARARGPVDAASDYDVEVFVAEPERYGSSSAWLEEISPVWVHMRWSEGGGEDVDRRITYSVFFAGGLKADIQIRPMEVLADLAKGGLDALYERGYVVLADPSGLASRLPDPSGRGPRLRPPTDAELLAVCSEFWFEAAHIPPYLARGELWVVKVRDGTMKRMLLRLIEWDALARLGPEADVWHIGIHMREWAAPDVWDRLHRCYGRFDAGDAFVAFQATLSLFSKLSRRVAAGFGLDHPTRIEEAIRPHVAASPDL
;
A
#
# COMPACT_ATOMS: atom_id res chain seq x y z
N MET A 1 15.73 -27.59 -81.44
CA MET A 1 15.67 -28.91 -80.77
C MET A 1 16.72 -28.96 -79.67
N PRO A 2 16.47 -29.66 -78.56
CA PRO A 2 16.29 -29.02 -77.25
C PRO A 2 17.20 -29.60 -76.15
N LEU A 3 17.12 -29.04 -74.93
CA LEU A 3 16.88 -29.84 -73.72
C LEU A 3 16.31 -28.98 -72.58
N GLN A 4 15.21 -29.49 -72.01
CA GLN A 4 14.36 -28.96 -70.94
C GLN A 4 15.01 -29.10 -69.55
N SER A 5 14.84 -28.10 -68.68
CA SER A 5 13.95 -28.07 -67.48
C SER A 5 14.58 -28.53 -66.16
N ALA A 6 14.65 -27.60 -65.19
CA ALA A 6 14.14 -27.80 -63.83
C ALA A 6 14.01 -26.44 -63.10
N LEU A 7 12.84 -26.20 -62.51
CA LEU A 7 12.52 -25.16 -61.51
C LEU A 7 13.33 -25.42 -60.21
N GLU A 8 13.68 -24.48 -59.31
CA GLU A 8 12.99 -23.45 -58.51
C GLU A 8 14.08 -22.58 -57.77
N PRO A 9 13.81 -21.77 -56.72
CA PRO A 9 13.10 -20.49 -56.68
C PRO A 9 13.95 -19.32 -56.09
N ARG A 10 13.39 -18.10 -56.16
CA ARG A 10 13.90 -16.81 -55.66
C ARG A 10 14.09 -16.75 -54.13
N PRO A 11 14.96 -15.85 -53.61
CA PRO A 11 15.25 -15.71 -52.18
C PRO A 11 14.08 -15.09 -51.41
N PRO A 12 13.87 -15.42 -50.12
CA PRO A 12 12.83 -14.77 -49.33
C PRO A 12 13.25 -13.35 -48.92
N ALA A 13 12.26 -12.47 -49.01
CA ALA A 13 12.29 -11.08 -48.61
C ALA A 13 12.23 -10.91 -47.08
N ASN A 14 12.81 -9.80 -46.61
CA ASN A 14 12.64 -9.24 -45.28
C ASN A 14 11.17 -9.27 -44.80
N ALA A 15 10.94 -9.79 -43.60
CA ALA A 15 9.74 -9.54 -42.82
C ALA A 15 10.15 -8.98 -41.45
N SER A 16 10.04 -7.66 -41.31
CA SER A 16 10.00 -6.97 -40.02
C SER A 16 8.83 -7.52 -39.20
N LEU A 17 9.13 -8.18 -38.07
CA LEU A 17 8.15 -8.37 -37.00
C LEU A 17 8.13 -7.10 -36.16
N VAL A 18 7.25 -6.18 -36.52
CA VAL A 18 6.83 -5.09 -35.64
C VAL A 18 5.95 -5.72 -34.57
N ALA A 19 6.48 -5.86 -33.36
CA ALA A 19 5.68 -6.19 -32.19
C ALA A 19 4.74 -5.02 -31.89
N GLU A 20 3.42 -5.25 -31.92
CA GLU A 20 2.46 -4.25 -31.49
C GLU A 20 2.67 -3.94 -29.98
N PRO A 21 2.53 -2.67 -29.56
CA PRO A 21 2.65 -2.32 -28.16
C PRO A 21 1.49 -2.94 -27.37
N VAL A 22 1.83 -3.84 -26.45
CA VAL A 22 0.92 -4.34 -25.41
C VAL A 22 0.39 -3.11 -24.66
N ARG A 23 -0.92 -2.86 -24.74
CA ARG A 23 -1.58 -1.85 -23.90
C ARG A 23 -1.38 -2.25 -22.45
N VAL A 24 -0.60 -1.47 -21.72
CA VAL A 24 -0.50 -1.54 -20.27
C VAL A 24 -1.87 -1.13 -19.72
N HIS A 25 -2.70 -2.12 -19.39
CA HIS A 25 -3.81 -1.89 -18.47
C HIS A 25 -3.18 -1.49 -17.12
N GLN A 26 -3.34 -0.23 -16.73
CA GLN A 26 -3.13 0.18 -15.34
C GLN A 26 -4.06 -0.68 -14.47
N LEU A 27 -3.47 -1.66 -13.78
CA LEU A 27 -4.14 -2.41 -12.73
C LEU A 27 -4.38 -1.45 -11.55
N PRO A 28 -5.57 -1.47 -10.92
CA PRO A 28 -5.82 -0.66 -9.73
C PRO A 28 -4.88 -1.09 -8.60
N LEU A 29 -4.48 -0.11 -7.79
CA LEU A 29 -3.71 -0.30 -6.57
C LEU A 29 -4.56 -1.15 -5.59
N VAL A 30 -4.36 -2.47 -5.58
CA VAL A 30 -4.98 -3.39 -4.63
C VAL A 30 -4.08 -3.46 -3.39
N PHE A 31 -4.51 -2.83 -2.30
CA PHE A 31 -3.94 -3.07 -0.98
C PHE A 31 -4.65 -4.26 -0.35
N LEU A 32 -3.96 -5.39 -0.19
CA LEU A 32 -4.36 -6.42 0.76
C LEU A 32 -3.14 -7.04 1.43
N ASN A 33 -3.18 -7.03 2.76
CA ASN A 33 -2.32 -7.81 3.61
C ASN A 33 -2.93 -9.22 3.74
N ARG A 34 -2.80 -10.08 2.71
CA ARG A 34 -2.86 -11.56 2.83
C ARG A 34 -2.07 -12.24 1.70
N PRO A 35 -1.45 -13.40 1.96
CA PRO A 35 -0.68 -14.13 0.97
C PRO A 35 -1.56 -15.20 0.32
N GLU A 36 -2.17 -14.91 -0.83
CA GLU A 36 -2.79 -15.95 -1.65
C GLU A 36 -2.30 -15.90 -3.11
N SER A 37 -1.53 -16.95 -3.43
CA SER A 37 -1.17 -17.56 -4.71
C SER A 37 -1.24 -16.73 -6.00
N SER A 38 -0.06 -16.33 -6.47
CA SER A 38 0.26 -15.99 -7.86
C SER A 38 0.15 -17.17 -8.85
N ALA A 39 -0.33 -18.34 -8.42
CA ALA A 39 -0.47 -19.54 -9.26
C ALA A 39 -1.67 -19.50 -10.23
N ASN A 40 -2.73 -18.73 -9.94
CA ASN A 40 -3.95 -18.74 -10.75
C ASN A 40 -3.94 -17.78 -11.95
N LEU A 41 -3.01 -16.82 -12.02
CA LEU A 41 -2.88 -15.92 -13.17
C LEU A 41 -2.16 -16.57 -14.38
N ALA A 42 -1.34 -17.59 -14.16
CA ALA A 42 -0.64 -18.29 -15.25
C ALA A 42 -1.58 -19.23 -16.04
N ALA A 43 -2.63 -19.77 -15.41
CA ALA A 43 -3.56 -20.71 -16.07
C ALA A 43 -4.63 -20.00 -16.93
N ALA A 44 -5.02 -18.76 -16.60
CA ALA A 44 -6.05 -18.02 -17.33
C ALA A 44 -5.57 -17.43 -18.67
N GLY A 45 -4.25 -17.27 -18.86
CA GLY A 45 -3.65 -16.72 -20.07
C GLY A 45 -3.67 -17.66 -21.29
N ALA A 46 -3.80 -18.98 -21.08
CA ALA A 46 -3.72 -19.97 -22.15
C ALA A 46 -5.07 -20.23 -22.87
N ALA A 47 -6.19 -19.76 -22.32
CA ALA A 47 -7.53 -20.10 -22.82
C ALA A 47 -8.21 -19.04 -23.71
N ARG A 48 -7.61 -17.85 -23.91
CA ARG A 48 -8.25 -16.73 -24.65
C ARG A 48 -7.70 -16.44 -26.05
N ILE A 49 -6.74 -17.24 -26.55
CA ILE A 49 -6.30 -17.18 -27.95
C ILE A 49 -7.10 -18.21 -28.76
N ARG A 50 -8.39 -17.95 -28.96
CA ARG A 50 -9.25 -18.58 -30.00
C ARG A 50 -10.62 -17.91 -29.99
N GLN A 51 -10.71 -16.69 -30.52
CA GLN A 51 -11.89 -16.12 -31.21
C GLN A 51 -11.72 -14.61 -31.34
N ALA A 52 -11.49 -14.13 -32.57
CA ALA A 52 -12.08 -12.92 -33.17
C ALA A 52 -11.20 -12.46 -34.36
N VAL A 53 -11.36 -13.15 -35.48
CA VAL A 53 -11.02 -12.61 -36.81
C VAL A 53 -12.33 -12.15 -37.44
N GLY A 54 -12.37 -10.90 -37.87
CA GLY A 54 -13.23 -10.43 -38.95
C GLY A 54 -14.38 -9.51 -38.54
N ARG A 55 -14.20 -8.20 -38.74
CA ARG A 55 -14.68 -7.52 -39.96
C ARG A 55 -14.28 -6.05 -39.94
N ASN A 56 -14.03 -5.55 -41.14
CA ASN A 56 -13.31 -4.33 -41.47
C ASN A 56 -14.28 -3.32 -42.11
N ARG A 57 -13.83 -2.05 -42.17
CA ARG A 57 -14.18 -0.95 -43.10
C ARG A 57 -15.24 0.12 -42.71
N ALA A 58 -14.67 1.31 -42.47
CA ALA A 58 -14.74 2.54 -43.29
C ALA A 58 -16.02 3.40 -43.32
N ASN A 59 -15.90 4.66 -42.86
CA ASN A 59 -16.13 5.85 -43.71
C ASN A 59 -15.71 7.19 -43.04
N ARG A 60 -15.10 8.07 -43.85
CA ARG A 60 -14.97 9.55 -43.76
C ARG A 60 -14.95 10.04 -45.23
N PRO A 61 -15.42 11.26 -45.61
CA PRO A 61 -14.92 12.59 -45.16
C PRO A 61 -16.06 13.65 -44.98
N SER A 62 -15.92 14.92 -44.56
CA SER A 62 -15.10 16.05 -45.06
C SER A 62 -15.38 17.39 -44.29
N SER A 63 -14.38 18.32 -44.28
CA SER A 63 -14.38 19.83 -44.18
C SER A 63 -15.16 20.60 -43.07
N SER A 64 -14.53 21.27 -42.08
CA SER A 64 -13.91 22.65 -41.99
C SER A 64 -14.89 23.84 -41.78
N PRO A 65 -14.49 25.04 -41.26
CA PRO A 65 -13.56 25.41 -40.17
C PRO A 65 -14.17 26.46 -39.17
N GLY A 66 -13.50 26.79 -38.05
CA GLY A 66 -13.82 28.02 -37.30
C GLY A 66 -13.23 28.18 -35.88
N GLY A 67 -12.38 29.22 -35.72
CA GLY A 67 -12.33 30.13 -34.55
C GLY A 67 -11.79 29.64 -33.20
N GLY A 68 -10.60 30.14 -32.81
CA GLY A 68 -10.08 30.06 -31.42
C GLY A 68 -10.85 30.93 -30.42
N PRO A 69 -10.47 30.94 -29.11
CA PRO A 69 -9.25 31.64 -28.70
C PRO A 69 -8.37 30.91 -27.65
N ARG A 70 -7.15 31.43 -27.50
CA ARG A 70 -6.07 31.01 -26.57
C ARG A 70 -6.42 31.24 -25.08
N PRO A 71 -5.91 30.42 -24.14
CA PRO A 71 -5.84 30.76 -22.73
C PRO A 71 -4.59 31.61 -22.41
N PRO A 72 -4.60 32.40 -21.31
CA PRO A 72 -3.50 33.27 -20.94
C PRO A 72 -2.37 32.53 -20.21
N ASP A 73 -1.19 33.09 -20.42
CA ASP A 73 0.08 32.84 -19.74
C ASP A 73 -0.01 33.29 -18.27
N VAL A 74 0.46 32.46 -17.33
CA VAL A 74 0.77 32.92 -15.96
C VAL A 74 2.07 32.28 -15.51
N ALA A 75 3.15 33.03 -15.72
CA ALA A 75 4.42 32.84 -15.06
C ALA A 75 4.35 33.38 -13.61
N SER A 76 5.32 32.91 -12.81
CA SER A 76 5.81 33.48 -11.55
C SER A 76 4.95 33.36 -10.30
N PHE A 77 5.25 32.33 -9.49
CA PHE A 77 5.33 32.51 -8.03
C PHE A 77 6.69 32.05 -7.53
N LEU A 78 7.43 33.03 -7.00
CA LEU A 78 8.73 32.93 -6.35
C LEU A 78 8.56 32.20 -5.01
N PHE A 79 9.30 31.10 -4.80
CA PHE A 79 9.56 30.59 -3.46
C PHE A 79 10.76 31.35 -2.89
N HIS A 80 10.53 32.06 -1.79
CA HIS A 80 11.58 32.62 -0.95
C HIS A 80 12.03 31.55 0.05
N ASP A 81 13.31 31.18 -0.03
CA ASP A 81 14.01 30.40 0.97
C ASP A 81 14.12 31.17 2.29
N ALA A 82 13.86 30.49 3.41
CA ALA A 82 14.40 30.85 4.71
C ALA A 82 14.77 29.58 5.51
N PRO A 83 15.98 29.51 6.11
CA PRO A 83 16.54 28.28 6.66
C PRO A 83 16.13 28.01 8.12
N CYS A 84 15.75 26.77 8.43
CA CYS A 84 15.64 26.30 9.81
C CYS A 84 17.03 25.95 10.39
N ARG A 85 17.47 26.76 11.36
CA ARG A 85 18.66 26.50 12.19
C ARG A 85 18.36 25.40 13.22
N ALA A 86 19.27 24.44 13.29
CA ALA A 86 19.37 23.46 14.35
C ALA A 86 19.83 24.11 15.67
N LEU A 87 19.19 23.74 16.77
CA LEU A 87 19.75 23.84 18.12
C LEU A 87 19.39 22.56 18.87
N GLY A 88 20.41 21.76 19.17
CA GLY A 88 20.32 20.70 20.16
C GLY A 88 20.47 21.25 21.57
N ARG A 89 19.98 20.50 22.56
CA ARG A 89 20.78 19.99 23.67
C ARG A 89 19.97 19.02 24.52
N SER A 90 20.69 17.97 24.91
CA SER A 90 20.39 16.91 25.85
C SER A 90 20.21 17.41 27.28
N ASN A 91 19.34 16.73 28.04
CA ASN A 91 19.47 16.29 29.43
C ASN A 91 18.20 15.43 29.68
N GLY A 92 18.29 14.12 29.93
CA GLY A 92 18.70 13.55 31.21
C GLY A 92 17.45 13.31 32.05
N MET A 93 16.90 12.09 32.03
CA MET A 93 15.90 11.64 33.02
C MET A 93 16.02 10.13 33.21
N GLU A 94 16.28 9.78 34.46
CA GLU A 94 16.26 8.42 35.02
C GLU A 94 14.84 7.85 34.94
N GLU A 95 14.70 6.69 34.29
CA GLU A 95 13.45 5.94 34.26
C GLU A 95 13.33 5.06 35.51
N SER A 96 12.72 5.60 36.56
CA SER A 96 12.13 4.83 37.65
C SER A 96 10.61 4.77 37.49
N GLU A 97 10.06 3.61 37.83
CA GLU A 97 8.63 3.29 38.03
C GLU A 97 7.87 2.67 36.84
N ARG A 98 7.99 1.34 36.80
CA ARG A 98 7.07 0.37 36.20
C ARG A 98 5.61 0.74 36.51
N HIS A 99 4.95 1.43 35.58
CA HIS A 99 3.50 1.60 35.61
C HIS A 99 2.82 0.34 35.06
N ARG A 100 2.15 -0.37 35.97
CA ARG A 100 1.17 -1.42 35.65
C ARG A 100 0.08 -0.83 34.77
N GLY A 101 -0.36 -1.61 33.77
CA GLY A 101 -1.30 -1.18 32.73
C GLY A 101 -2.57 -0.55 33.30
N ARG A 102 -2.84 0.69 32.88
CA ARG A 102 -4.18 1.27 32.91
C ARG A 102 -4.80 1.04 31.54
N VAL A 103 -5.88 0.27 31.51
CA VAL A 103 -6.95 0.49 30.54
C VAL A 103 -7.43 1.93 30.76
N GLY A 104 -7.26 2.81 29.77
CA GLY A 104 -7.78 4.17 29.87
C GLY A 104 -9.32 4.10 30.00
N PRO A 105 -9.94 4.79 30.97
CA PRO A 105 -11.40 4.78 31.07
C PRO A 105 -11.96 5.52 29.85
N ALA A 106 -13.04 5.00 29.27
CA ALA A 106 -13.85 5.66 28.24
C ALA A 106 -14.24 7.12 28.58
N GLY A 107 -14.06 7.56 29.83
CA GLY A 107 -14.30 8.91 30.33
C GLY A 107 -13.40 10.02 29.76
N ASP A 108 -12.18 9.72 29.29
CA ASP A 108 -11.33 10.76 28.66
C ASP A 108 -11.66 10.90 27.16
N LEU A 109 -11.82 9.77 26.46
CA LEU A 109 -12.20 9.75 25.04
C LEU A 109 -13.61 10.27 24.78
N SER A 110 -14.56 10.11 25.71
CA SER A 110 -15.89 10.71 25.60
C SER A 110 -15.91 12.24 25.71
N ARG A 111 -14.79 12.87 26.12
CA ARG A 111 -14.61 14.33 26.10
C ARG A 111 -14.01 14.83 24.80
N ASP A 112 -13.54 13.93 23.94
CA ASP A 112 -13.05 14.29 22.62
C ASP A 112 -14.18 14.98 21.81
N PRO A 113 -13.96 16.19 21.27
CA PRO A 113 -15.00 16.93 20.55
C PRO A 113 -15.52 16.18 19.31
N PHE A 114 -14.64 15.52 18.57
CA PHE A 114 -15.02 14.81 17.35
C PHE A 114 -15.77 13.52 17.67
N LEU A 115 -15.30 12.73 18.64
CA LEU A 115 -16.03 11.53 19.06
C LEU A 115 -17.42 11.87 19.63
N ARG A 116 -17.58 13.04 20.27
CA ARG A 116 -18.91 13.53 20.67
C ARG A 116 -19.82 13.80 19.47
N GLN A 117 -19.32 14.45 18.42
CA GLN A 117 -20.09 14.66 17.19
C GLN A 117 -20.51 13.33 16.54
N VAL A 118 -19.59 12.37 16.46
CA VAL A 118 -19.87 11.02 15.96
C VAL A 118 -20.95 10.33 16.81
N LEU A 119 -20.83 10.37 18.14
CA LEU A 119 -21.81 9.77 19.05
C LEU A 119 -23.18 10.44 18.96
N ASP A 120 -23.22 11.77 18.85
CA ASP A 120 -24.47 12.51 18.72
C ASP A 120 -25.16 12.20 17.40
N TRP A 121 -24.40 12.07 16.31
CA TRP A 121 -24.91 11.59 15.03
C TRP A 121 -25.42 10.15 15.13
N ALA A 122 -24.63 9.23 15.68
CA ALA A 122 -24.95 7.81 15.75
C ALA A 122 -26.24 7.57 16.55
N ARG A 123 -26.44 8.28 17.67
CA ARG A 123 -27.65 8.16 18.51
C ARG A 123 -28.95 8.55 17.80
N ARG A 124 -28.88 9.33 16.72
CA ARG A 124 -30.03 9.70 15.89
C ARG A 124 -30.35 8.67 14.81
N GLN A 125 -29.48 7.67 14.64
CA GLN A 125 -29.61 6.66 13.59
C GLN A 125 -30.45 5.48 14.09
N ASP A 126 -31.56 5.22 13.40
CA ASP A 126 -32.33 3.99 13.64
C ASP A 126 -31.47 2.75 13.34
N GLY A 127 -31.62 1.73 14.17
CA GLY A 127 -30.91 0.46 14.04
C GLY A 127 -29.43 0.51 14.46
N LEU A 128 -29.00 1.52 15.22
CA LEU A 128 -27.66 1.55 15.81
C LEU A 128 -27.46 0.39 16.80
N GLY A 129 -26.48 -0.47 16.52
CA GLY A 129 -26.07 -1.56 17.40
C GLY A 129 -24.95 -1.19 18.36
N ALA A 130 -23.87 -0.58 17.84
CA ALA A 130 -22.73 -0.11 18.63
C ALA A 130 -21.88 0.92 17.87
N VAL A 131 -21.09 1.70 18.62
CA VAL A 131 -19.98 2.51 18.11
C VAL A 131 -18.72 2.11 18.85
N ILE A 132 -17.70 1.69 18.11
CA ILE A 132 -16.43 1.19 18.65
C ILE A 132 -15.28 1.99 18.03
N LEU A 133 -14.35 2.46 18.85
CA LEU A 133 -13.10 3.04 18.41
C LEU A 133 -12.04 1.94 18.30
N THR A 134 -11.33 1.87 17.19
CA THR A 134 -10.13 1.03 17.01
C THR A 134 -8.92 1.92 16.71
N GLY A 135 -7.90 1.42 16.00
CA GLY A 135 -6.77 2.25 15.61
C GLY A 135 -5.78 2.56 16.73
N SER A 136 -4.96 3.59 16.55
CA SER A 136 -3.95 3.99 17.56
C SER A 136 -4.59 4.53 18.84
N ARG A 137 -5.70 5.26 18.72
CA ARG A 137 -6.41 5.91 19.83
C ARG A 137 -7.10 4.95 20.79
N ALA A 138 -7.38 3.73 20.36
CA ALA A 138 -7.99 2.68 21.19
C ALA A 138 -6.97 1.81 21.94
N ARG A 139 -5.68 1.93 21.63
CA ARG A 139 -4.64 1.07 22.22
C ARG A 139 -4.25 1.56 23.60
N ALA A 140 -3.98 0.61 24.51
CA ALA A 140 -3.44 0.93 25.82
C ALA A 140 -2.00 1.47 25.78
N ARG A 141 -1.28 1.24 24.67
CA ARG A 141 0.13 1.63 24.46
C ARG A 141 0.35 2.10 23.04
N GLY A 142 1.28 3.03 22.87
CA GLY A 142 1.69 3.59 21.59
C GLY A 142 1.53 5.11 21.56
N PRO A 143 2.29 5.81 20.71
CA PRO A 143 2.15 7.25 20.57
C PRO A 143 0.79 7.58 19.95
N VAL A 144 0.07 8.51 20.58
CA VAL A 144 -1.08 9.18 20.01
C VAL A 144 -0.81 10.67 20.14
N ASP A 145 -0.98 11.39 19.05
CA ASP A 145 -0.78 12.83 18.99
C ASP A 145 -1.98 13.53 18.33
N ALA A 146 -1.85 14.85 18.14
CA ALA A 146 -2.91 15.66 17.53
C ALA A 146 -3.15 15.32 16.04
N ALA A 147 -2.17 14.71 15.36
CA ALA A 147 -2.27 14.32 13.96
C ALA A 147 -2.76 12.88 13.76
N SER A 148 -2.92 12.12 14.84
CA SER A 148 -3.38 10.73 14.79
C SER A 148 -4.83 10.64 14.33
N ASP A 149 -5.08 9.80 13.33
CA ASP A 149 -6.41 9.52 12.76
C ASP A 149 -7.40 8.96 13.80
N TYR A 150 -8.69 9.03 13.48
CA TYR A 150 -9.76 8.33 14.20
C TYR A 150 -10.26 7.13 13.40
N ASP A 151 -10.09 5.92 13.92
CA ASP A 151 -10.67 4.71 13.34
C ASP A 151 -11.96 4.35 14.08
N VAL A 152 -13.11 4.63 13.47
CA VAL A 152 -14.43 4.44 14.08
C VAL A 152 -15.21 3.35 13.35
N GLU A 153 -15.68 2.35 14.09
CA GLU A 153 -16.57 1.31 13.60
C GLU A 153 -17.99 1.53 14.13
N VAL A 154 -18.96 1.60 13.21
CA VAL A 154 -20.38 1.80 13.50
C VAL A 154 -21.14 0.58 13.03
N PHE A 155 -21.74 -0.13 13.98
CA PHE A 155 -22.52 -1.34 13.73
C PHE A 155 -23.99 -0.98 13.64
N VAL A 156 -24.63 -1.37 12.54
CA VAL A 156 -26.01 -1.00 12.21
C VAL A 156 -26.78 -2.17 11.63
N ALA A 157 -28.10 -2.15 11.76
CA ALA A 157 -28.98 -3.17 11.17
C ALA A 157 -29.03 -3.12 9.62
N GLU A 158 -28.90 -1.93 9.03
CA GLU A 158 -29.01 -1.71 7.57
C GLU A 158 -27.79 -0.93 7.05
N PRO A 159 -26.62 -1.58 6.89
CA PRO A 159 -25.39 -0.92 6.46
C PRO A 159 -25.47 -0.35 5.03
N GLU A 160 -26.30 -0.93 4.15
CA GLU A 160 -26.41 -0.58 2.73
C GLU A 160 -26.87 0.87 2.50
N ARG A 161 -27.62 1.44 3.44
CA ARG A 161 -28.07 2.85 3.36
C ARG A 161 -26.88 3.81 3.32
N TYR A 162 -25.81 3.47 4.05
CA TYR A 162 -24.62 4.30 4.14
C TYR A 162 -23.68 4.09 2.97
N GLY A 163 -23.85 3.01 2.20
CA GLY A 163 -23.16 2.82 0.93
C GLY A 163 -23.83 3.60 -0.21
N SER A 164 -25.14 3.79 -0.15
CA SER A 164 -25.89 4.42 -1.24
C SER A 164 -25.67 5.94 -1.32
N SER A 165 -25.25 6.58 -0.23
CA SER A 165 -24.95 8.01 -0.16
C SER A 165 -23.88 8.28 0.89
N SER A 166 -22.99 9.24 0.63
CA SER A 166 -22.02 9.75 1.61
C SER A 166 -22.49 11.01 2.34
N ALA A 167 -23.69 11.52 2.03
CA ALA A 167 -24.20 12.79 2.59
C ALA A 167 -24.29 12.79 4.13
N TRP A 168 -24.47 11.63 4.75
CA TRP A 168 -24.51 11.48 6.20
C TRP A 168 -23.20 11.88 6.88
N LEU A 169 -22.06 11.88 6.17
CA LEU A 169 -20.78 12.34 6.72
C LEU A 169 -20.85 13.82 7.11
N GLU A 170 -21.54 14.65 6.32
CA GLU A 170 -21.73 16.08 6.60
C GLU A 170 -22.58 16.33 7.85
N GLU A 171 -23.38 15.35 8.28
CA GLU A 171 -24.15 15.44 9.53
C GLU A 171 -23.31 15.23 10.79
N ILE A 172 -22.09 14.67 10.64
CA ILE A 172 -21.12 14.54 11.73
C ILE A 172 -20.36 15.86 11.88
N SER A 173 -19.72 16.28 10.78
CA SER A 173 -18.91 17.49 10.71
C SER A 173 -18.72 17.89 9.24
N PRO A 174 -18.47 19.17 8.91
CA PRO A 174 -18.22 19.58 7.53
C PRO A 174 -17.09 18.78 6.88
N VAL A 175 -17.33 18.23 5.69
CA VAL A 175 -16.36 17.38 4.98
C VAL A 175 -15.55 18.22 3.99
N TRP A 176 -14.23 18.04 3.97
CA TRP A 176 -13.37 18.60 2.92
C TRP A 176 -13.21 17.62 1.76
N VAL A 177 -12.95 16.36 2.06
CA VAL A 177 -12.85 15.29 1.07
C VAL A 177 -13.12 13.96 1.74
N HIS A 178 -13.76 13.05 1.02
CA HIS A 178 -13.86 11.65 1.42
C HIS A 178 -13.57 10.73 0.24
N MET A 179 -13.11 9.52 0.55
CA MET A 179 -13.01 8.41 -0.38
C MET A 179 -13.72 7.21 0.23
N ARG A 180 -14.50 6.51 -0.59
CA ARG A 180 -15.09 5.23 -0.19
C ARG A 180 -14.18 4.10 -0.67
N TRP A 181 -13.86 3.19 0.24
CA TRP A 181 -13.22 1.93 -0.09
C TRP A 181 -14.24 0.80 -0.01
N SER A 182 -14.28 -0.02 -1.06
CA SER A 182 -14.76 -1.39 -0.96
C SER A 182 -13.54 -2.26 -0.72
N GLU A 183 -13.21 -2.58 0.53
CA GLU A 183 -12.15 -3.53 0.79
C GLU A 183 -12.64 -4.95 0.47
N GLY A 184 -11.94 -5.64 -0.44
CA GLY A 184 -12.05 -7.09 -0.64
C GLY A 184 -12.05 -7.52 -2.10
N GLY A 185 -11.34 -8.61 -2.39
CA GLY A 185 -11.81 -9.60 -3.37
C GLY A 185 -12.22 -10.84 -2.56
N GLY A 186 -13.38 -11.43 -2.87
CA GLY A 186 -13.93 -12.59 -2.15
C GLY A 186 -15.21 -12.28 -1.35
N GLU A 187 -15.66 -13.24 -0.52
CA GLU A 187 -16.95 -13.21 0.20
C GLU A 187 -17.10 -12.09 1.25
N ASP A 188 -16.02 -11.42 1.66
CA ASP A 188 -16.01 -10.32 2.65
C ASP A 188 -16.33 -8.93 2.07
N VAL A 189 -16.46 -8.80 0.74
CA VAL A 189 -16.71 -7.53 0.04
C VAL A 189 -18.01 -6.86 0.46
N ASP A 190 -18.97 -7.62 0.98
CA ASP A 190 -20.34 -7.16 1.24
C ASP A 190 -20.59 -6.78 2.71
N ARG A 191 -19.62 -6.96 3.61
CA ARG A 191 -19.84 -6.79 5.07
C ARG A 191 -19.20 -5.55 5.68
N ARG A 192 -18.62 -4.66 4.87
CA ARG A 192 -18.00 -3.44 5.38
C ARG A 192 -17.99 -2.33 4.34
N ILE A 193 -18.43 -1.16 4.75
CA ILE A 193 -18.35 0.07 3.97
C ILE A 193 -17.42 1.02 4.69
N THR A 194 -16.25 1.29 4.10
CA THR A 194 -15.25 2.17 4.70
C THR A 194 -15.22 3.51 3.99
N TYR A 195 -15.29 4.58 4.78
CA TYR A 195 -15.05 5.94 4.32
C TYR A 195 -13.79 6.49 4.98
N SER A 196 -12.80 6.88 4.19
CA SER A 196 -11.67 7.70 4.63
C SER A 196 -11.98 9.16 4.39
N VAL A 197 -12.00 9.96 5.45
CA VAL A 197 -12.56 11.32 5.44
C VAL A 197 -11.60 12.30 6.06
N PHE A 198 -11.36 13.42 5.38
CA PHE A 198 -10.83 14.63 5.98
C PHE A 198 -11.99 15.60 6.23
N PHE A 199 -12.23 15.91 7.48
CA PHE A 199 -13.18 16.92 7.93
C PHE A 199 -12.53 18.31 7.98
N ALA A 200 -13.37 19.33 8.09
CA ALA A 200 -12.93 20.70 8.26
C ALA A 200 -12.02 20.85 9.50
N GLY A 201 -10.93 21.59 9.33
CA GLY A 201 -9.87 21.68 10.33
C GLY A 201 -8.78 20.61 10.18
N GLY A 202 -8.84 19.79 9.13
CA GLY A 202 -7.79 18.80 8.81
C GLY A 202 -7.87 17.52 9.62
N LEU A 203 -8.96 17.30 10.37
CA LEU A 203 -9.17 16.07 11.12
C LEU A 203 -9.40 14.90 10.18
N LYS A 204 -8.60 13.84 10.32
CA LYS A 204 -8.71 12.61 9.54
C LYS A 204 -9.42 11.52 10.35
N ALA A 205 -10.42 10.90 9.75
CA ALA A 205 -11.09 9.73 10.29
C ALA A 205 -11.30 8.65 9.21
N ASP A 206 -11.19 7.39 9.60
CA ASP A 206 -11.69 6.24 8.86
C ASP A 206 -12.94 5.73 9.56
N ILE A 207 -14.10 5.86 8.91
CA ILE A 207 -15.40 5.42 9.44
C ILE A 207 -15.82 4.15 8.70
N GLN A 208 -15.96 3.05 9.44
CA GLN A 208 -16.40 1.76 8.93
C GLN A 208 -17.83 1.50 9.36
N ILE A 209 -18.75 1.34 8.41
CA ILE A 209 -20.10 0.88 8.65
C ILE A 209 -20.14 -0.63 8.46
N ARG A 210 -20.63 -1.36 9.46
CA ARG A 210 -20.64 -2.82 9.49
C ARG A 210 -22.02 -3.37 9.88
N PRO A 211 -22.44 -4.53 9.34
CA PRO A 211 -23.62 -5.25 9.79
C PRO A 211 -23.49 -5.68 11.25
N MET A 212 -24.61 -5.76 11.99
CA MET A 212 -24.62 -6.26 13.37
C MET A 212 -24.16 -7.72 13.49
N GLU A 213 -24.32 -8.51 12.44
CA GLU A 213 -23.91 -9.91 12.36
C GLU A 213 -22.41 -10.04 12.65
N VAL A 214 -21.61 -9.08 12.17
CA VAL A 214 -20.17 -9.07 12.40
C VAL A 214 -19.84 -8.86 13.88
N LEU A 215 -20.55 -7.95 14.56
CA LEU A 215 -20.36 -7.75 16.00
C LEU A 215 -20.78 -8.99 16.79
N ALA A 216 -21.86 -9.66 16.37
CA ALA A 216 -22.31 -10.90 16.97
C ALA A 216 -21.30 -12.05 16.76
N ASP A 217 -20.67 -12.12 15.59
CA ASP A 217 -19.61 -13.08 15.29
C ASP A 217 -18.37 -12.84 16.17
N LEU A 218 -17.93 -11.60 16.33
CA LEU A 218 -16.82 -11.26 17.25
C LEU A 218 -17.14 -11.63 18.71
N ALA A 219 -18.37 -11.35 19.15
CA ALA A 219 -18.82 -11.67 20.51
C ALA A 219 -18.90 -13.18 20.80
N LYS A 220 -19.13 -14.02 19.77
CA LYS A 220 -19.24 -15.48 19.92
C LYS A 220 -17.95 -16.22 19.59
N GLY A 221 -17.25 -15.78 18.55
CA GLY A 221 -16.11 -16.47 17.93
C GLY A 221 -14.75 -15.98 18.40
N GLY A 222 -14.69 -14.87 19.16
CA GLY A 222 -13.45 -14.22 19.57
C GLY A 222 -13.06 -13.06 18.65
N LEU A 223 -12.02 -12.34 19.05
CA LEU A 223 -11.58 -11.14 18.34
C LEU A 223 -10.80 -11.50 17.07
N ASP A 224 -10.98 -10.68 16.03
CA ASP A 224 -10.07 -10.69 14.89
C ASP A 224 -8.76 -9.95 15.21
N ALA A 225 -7.80 -9.95 14.26
CA ALA A 225 -6.50 -9.33 14.46
C ALA A 225 -6.53 -7.80 14.69
N LEU A 226 -7.58 -7.11 14.23
CA LEU A 226 -7.75 -5.68 14.47
C LEU A 226 -8.20 -5.46 15.92
N TYR A 227 -9.22 -6.20 16.36
CA TYR A 227 -9.76 -6.10 17.71
C TYR A 227 -8.78 -6.62 18.76
N GLU A 228 -8.01 -7.68 18.46
CA GLU A 228 -6.94 -8.19 19.34
C GLU A 228 -5.89 -7.12 19.68
N ARG A 229 -5.65 -6.18 18.76
CA ARG A 229 -4.69 -5.09 18.97
C ARG A 229 -5.22 -4.04 19.96
N GLY A 230 -6.54 -3.90 20.08
CA GLY A 230 -7.20 -3.01 21.03
C GLY A 230 -8.40 -2.29 20.44
N TYR A 231 -9.46 -2.17 21.22
CA TYR A 231 -10.68 -1.43 20.89
C TYR A 231 -11.27 -0.76 22.14
N VAL A 232 -12.07 0.28 21.94
CA VAL A 232 -12.82 0.97 22.99
C VAL A 232 -14.28 1.09 22.56
N VAL A 233 -15.20 0.54 23.36
CA VAL A 233 -16.64 0.69 23.12
C VAL A 233 -17.07 2.11 23.53
N LEU A 234 -17.57 2.89 22.57
CA LEU A 234 -18.06 4.26 22.80
C LEU A 234 -19.58 4.31 23.03
N ALA A 235 -20.33 3.43 22.38
CA ALA A 235 -21.76 3.23 22.59
C ALA A 235 -22.16 1.77 22.30
N ASP A 236 -23.10 1.23 23.06
CA ASP A 236 -23.61 -0.15 22.87
C ASP A 236 -25.12 -0.26 23.16
N PRO A 237 -26.00 0.34 22.34
CA PRO A 237 -27.45 0.18 22.51
C PRO A 237 -27.93 -1.27 22.41
N SER A 238 -27.24 -2.11 21.62
CA SER A 238 -27.60 -3.52 21.45
C SER A 238 -27.21 -4.42 22.62
N GLY A 239 -26.24 -3.99 23.44
CA GLY A 239 -25.62 -4.81 24.48
C GLY A 239 -24.70 -5.91 23.93
N LEU A 240 -24.46 -5.98 22.62
CA LEU A 240 -23.59 -6.99 22.01
C LEU A 240 -22.12 -6.66 22.23
N ALA A 241 -21.72 -5.39 22.17
CA ALA A 241 -20.32 -5.01 22.32
C ALA A 241 -19.81 -5.28 23.75
N SER A 242 -20.69 -5.24 24.76
CA SER A 242 -20.38 -5.61 26.14
C SER A 242 -19.97 -7.07 26.34
N ARG A 243 -20.21 -7.93 25.33
CA ARG A 243 -19.86 -9.35 25.35
C ARG A 243 -18.53 -9.66 24.68
N LEU A 244 -17.89 -8.66 24.07
CA LEU A 244 -16.58 -8.84 23.47
C LEU A 244 -15.54 -9.15 24.56
N PRO A 245 -14.63 -10.12 24.33
CA PRO A 245 -13.56 -10.40 25.27
C PRO A 245 -12.51 -9.27 25.28
N ASP A 246 -11.69 -9.22 26.34
CA ASP A 246 -10.60 -8.26 26.44
C ASP A 246 -9.54 -8.51 25.34
N PRO A 247 -9.03 -7.45 24.69
CA PRO A 247 -8.00 -7.58 23.67
C PRO A 247 -6.66 -7.98 24.29
N SER A 248 -5.91 -8.89 23.63
CA SER A 248 -4.58 -9.27 24.09
C SER A 248 -3.52 -8.17 23.93
N GLY A 249 -3.84 -7.13 23.14
CA GLY A 249 -2.93 -6.04 22.76
C GLY A 249 -1.94 -6.44 21.66
N ARG A 250 -2.09 -7.62 21.06
CA ARG A 250 -1.14 -8.15 20.06
C ARG A 250 -1.54 -7.67 18.67
N GLY A 251 -0.53 -7.25 17.90
CA GLY A 251 -0.71 -6.90 16.50
C GLY A 251 -0.90 -8.12 15.59
N PRO A 252 -1.27 -7.90 14.30
CA PRO A 252 -1.28 -8.96 13.30
C PRO A 252 0.08 -9.65 13.21
N ARG A 253 0.08 -10.98 13.23
CA ARG A 253 1.30 -11.77 13.10
C ARG A 253 1.67 -11.90 11.62
N LEU A 254 2.84 -11.42 11.23
CA LEU A 254 3.41 -11.84 9.97
C LEU A 254 3.88 -13.29 10.09
N ARG A 255 3.53 -14.10 9.08
CA ARG A 255 4.08 -15.44 8.96
C ARG A 255 5.44 -15.42 8.27
N PRO A 256 6.29 -16.42 8.54
CA PRO A 256 7.50 -16.65 7.76
C PRO A 256 7.21 -16.74 6.25
N PRO A 257 8.11 -16.23 5.39
CA PRO A 257 8.02 -16.44 3.95
C PRO A 257 8.25 -17.91 3.57
N THR A 258 7.70 -18.29 2.43
CA THR A 258 8.06 -19.54 1.71
C THR A 258 9.13 -19.27 0.65
N ASP A 259 9.79 -20.32 0.15
CA ASP A 259 10.75 -20.21 -0.97
C ASP A 259 10.11 -19.54 -2.19
N ALA A 260 8.86 -19.90 -2.50
CA ALA A 260 8.13 -19.34 -3.63
C ALA A 260 7.87 -17.83 -3.48
N GLU A 261 7.58 -17.35 -2.27
CA GLU A 261 7.37 -15.94 -2.00
C GLU A 261 8.67 -15.14 -2.04
N LEU A 262 9.75 -15.68 -1.47
CA LEU A 262 11.07 -15.07 -1.56
C LEU A 262 11.52 -14.98 -3.02
N LEU A 263 11.34 -16.06 -3.79
CA LEU A 263 11.62 -16.10 -5.23
C LEU A 263 10.81 -15.04 -5.99
N ALA A 264 9.51 -14.91 -5.71
CA ALA A 264 8.65 -13.92 -6.35
C ALA A 264 9.13 -12.48 -6.08
N VAL A 265 9.41 -12.14 -4.81
CA VAL A 265 9.90 -10.81 -4.41
C VAL A 265 11.25 -10.49 -5.06
N CYS A 266 12.18 -11.46 -5.07
CA CYS A 266 13.48 -11.31 -5.73
C CYS A 266 13.32 -11.16 -7.25
N SER A 267 12.46 -11.95 -7.88
CA SER A 267 12.24 -11.90 -9.33
C SER A 267 11.68 -10.54 -9.76
N GLU A 268 10.66 -10.03 -9.07
CA GLU A 268 10.07 -8.72 -9.36
C GLU A 268 11.08 -7.59 -9.13
N PHE A 269 11.82 -7.64 -8.03
CA PHE A 269 12.85 -6.63 -7.74
C PHE A 269 13.93 -6.54 -8.81
N TRP A 270 14.51 -7.67 -9.19
CA TRP A 270 15.57 -7.69 -10.19
C TRP A 270 15.06 -7.39 -11.61
N PHE A 271 13.81 -7.77 -11.92
CA PHE A 271 13.16 -7.39 -13.17
C PHE A 271 12.98 -5.87 -13.28
N GLU A 272 12.54 -5.21 -12.21
CA GLU A 272 12.45 -3.75 -12.17
C GLU A 272 13.82 -3.09 -12.23
N ALA A 273 14.81 -3.65 -11.51
CA ALA A 273 16.17 -3.15 -11.54
C ALA A 273 16.79 -3.15 -12.95
N ALA A 274 16.54 -4.20 -13.74
CA ALA A 274 17.05 -4.33 -15.10
C ALA A 274 16.56 -3.21 -16.04
N HIS A 275 15.41 -2.59 -15.74
CA HIS A 275 14.88 -1.49 -16.52
C HIS A 275 15.51 -0.12 -16.19
N ILE A 276 16.09 0.05 -15.01
CA ILE A 276 16.54 1.37 -14.54
C ILE A 276 17.65 1.97 -15.42
N PRO A 277 18.74 1.26 -15.79
CA PRO A 277 19.83 1.85 -16.59
C PRO A 277 19.40 2.48 -17.92
N PRO A 278 18.60 1.82 -18.80
CA PRO A 278 18.20 2.45 -20.06
C PRO A 278 17.29 3.67 -19.88
N TYR A 279 16.52 3.77 -18.78
CA TYR A 279 15.73 4.98 -18.50
C TYR A 279 16.60 6.12 -17.96
N LEU A 280 17.59 5.81 -17.12
CA LEU A 280 18.58 6.79 -16.67
C LEU A 280 19.36 7.38 -17.84
N ALA A 281 19.84 6.55 -18.78
CA ALA A 281 20.57 6.98 -19.97
C ALA A 281 19.76 7.94 -20.88
N ARG A 282 18.42 7.86 -20.82
CA ARG A 282 17.50 8.70 -21.61
C ARG A 282 17.04 9.94 -20.85
N GLY A 283 17.43 10.11 -19.59
CA GLY A 283 16.91 11.16 -18.73
C GLY A 283 15.43 10.98 -18.34
N GLU A 284 14.89 9.77 -18.44
CA GLU A 284 13.48 9.45 -18.12
C GLU A 284 13.25 9.33 -16.61
N LEU A 285 13.58 10.40 -15.87
CA LEU A 285 13.66 10.41 -14.40
C LEU A 285 12.34 10.08 -13.73
N TRP A 286 11.20 10.46 -14.32
CA TRP A 286 9.88 10.08 -13.81
C TRP A 286 9.70 8.56 -13.79
N VAL A 287 10.04 7.88 -14.89
CA VAL A 287 9.96 6.42 -15.00
C VAL A 287 10.91 5.74 -14.02
N VAL A 288 12.12 6.29 -13.87
CA VAL A 288 13.09 5.83 -12.86
C VAL A 288 12.49 5.89 -11.46
N LYS A 289 11.83 6.99 -11.07
CA LYS A 289 11.19 7.12 -9.74
C LYS A 289 10.02 6.17 -9.55
N VAL A 290 9.18 5.96 -10.57
CA VAL A 290 8.06 5.01 -10.49
C VAL A 290 8.58 3.58 -10.26
N ARG A 291 9.61 3.17 -11.01
CA ARG A 291 10.21 1.84 -10.86
C ARG A 291 10.99 1.69 -9.56
N ASP A 292 11.72 2.71 -9.13
CA ASP A 292 12.36 2.75 -7.81
C ASP A 292 11.31 2.60 -6.70
N GLY A 293 10.17 3.27 -6.82
CA GLY A 293 9.03 3.12 -5.91
C GLY A 293 8.50 1.68 -5.86
N THR A 294 8.39 1.00 -7.00
CA THR A 294 8.10 -0.44 -7.02
C THR A 294 9.18 -1.23 -6.29
N MET A 295 10.46 -1.02 -6.60
CA MET A 295 11.57 -1.67 -5.90
C MET A 295 11.55 -1.46 -4.38
N LYS A 296 11.12 -0.29 -3.90
CA LYS A 296 10.96 -0.02 -2.47
C LYS A 296 9.89 -0.87 -1.80
N ARG A 297 8.82 -1.25 -2.52
CA ARG A 297 7.79 -2.15 -1.97
C ARG A 297 8.38 -3.53 -1.67
N MET A 298 9.19 -4.08 -2.58
CA MET A 298 9.90 -5.35 -2.35
C MET A 298 10.97 -5.22 -1.27
N LEU A 299 11.70 -4.09 -1.23
CA LEU A 299 12.67 -3.83 -0.18
C LEU A 299 12.01 -3.78 1.20
N LEU A 300 10.89 -3.06 1.35
CA LEU A 300 10.10 -3.03 2.59
C LEU A 300 9.71 -4.44 3.02
N ARG A 301 9.21 -5.28 2.10
CA ARG A 301 8.86 -6.67 2.39
C ARG A 301 10.05 -7.47 2.96
N LEU A 302 11.25 -7.30 2.41
CA LEU A 302 12.45 -7.94 2.96
C LEU A 302 12.82 -7.40 4.34
N ILE A 303 12.62 -6.11 4.61
CA ILE A 303 12.87 -5.51 5.93
C ILE A 303 11.88 -6.07 6.97
N GLU A 304 10.62 -6.25 6.59
CA GLU A 304 9.59 -6.89 7.43
C GLU A 304 9.96 -8.33 7.76
N TRP A 305 10.32 -9.15 6.77
CA TRP A 305 10.74 -10.54 6.98
C TRP A 305 12.05 -10.63 7.77
N ASP A 306 12.97 -9.69 7.57
CA ASP A 306 14.18 -9.61 8.35
C ASP A 306 13.91 -9.32 9.84
N ALA A 307 13.00 -8.38 10.12
CA ALA A 307 12.58 -8.11 11.49
C ALA A 307 11.94 -9.35 12.11
N LEU A 308 11.10 -10.07 11.36
CA LEU A 308 10.50 -11.33 11.79
C LEU A 308 11.55 -12.41 12.09
N ALA A 309 12.57 -12.57 11.23
CA ALA A 309 13.65 -13.55 11.43
C ALA A 309 14.47 -13.24 12.69
N ARG A 310 14.68 -11.95 13.00
CA ARG A 310 15.53 -11.51 14.12
C ARG A 310 14.79 -11.41 15.45
N LEU A 311 13.54 -10.94 15.44
CA LEU A 311 12.73 -10.68 16.63
C LEU A 311 11.76 -11.84 16.95
N GLY A 312 11.58 -12.77 16.01
CA GLY A 312 10.68 -13.91 16.15
C GLY A 312 9.23 -13.57 15.79
N PRO A 313 8.30 -14.54 15.95
CA PRO A 313 6.93 -14.47 15.44
C PRO A 313 6.04 -13.40 16.09
N GLU A 314 6.50 -12.76 17.15
CA GLU A 314 5.81 -11.65 17.82
C GLU A 314 6.34 -10.27 17.36
N ALA A 315 7.17 -10.23 16.31
CA ALA A 315 7.65 -8.98 15.72
C ALA A 315 6.46 -8.11 15.28
N ASP A 316 6.33 -6.93 15.88
CA ASP A 316 5.31 -5.96 15.52
C ASP A 316 5.85 -5.01 14.43
N VAL A 317 5.74 -5.43 13.18
CA VAL A 317 6.01 -4.56 12.03
C VAL A 317 4.72 -3.89 11.57
N TRP A 318 4.80 -2.59 11.29
CA TRP A 318 3.61 -1.80 11.03
C TRP A 318 3.43 -1.51 9.55
N HIS A 319 2.18 -1.26 9.18
CA HIS A 319 1.76 -0.96 7.81
C HIS A 319 2.68 0.09 7.17
N ILE A 320 3.06 -0.15 5.90
CA ILE A 320 3.87 0.74 5.05
C ILE A 320 5.18 1.27 5.66
N GLY A 321 5.72 0.60 6.68
CA GLY A 321 6.96 1.06 7.31
C GLY A 321 6.76 2.07 8.45
N ILE A 322 5.53 2.25 8.96
CA ILE A 322 5.30 3.08 10.15
C ILE A 322 6.18 2.57 11.31
N HIS A 323 6.76 3.49 12.08
CA HIS A 323 7.71 3.18 13.17
C HIS A 323 8.91 2.30 12.77
N MET A 324 9.30 2.24 11.49
CA MET A 324 10.38 1.35 11.02
C MET A 324 11.69 1.48 11.80
N ARG A 325 12.03 2.67 12.28
CA ARG A 325 13.22 2.89 13.12
C ARG A 325 13.21 2.04 14.40
N GLU A 326 12.04 1.70 14.93
CA GLU A 326 11.86 0.94 16.17
C GLU A 326 12.02 -0.57 15.96
N TRP A 327 11.68 -1.09 14.77
CA TRP A 327 11.66 -2.54 14.52
C TRP A 327 12.69 -3.02 13.49
N ALA A 328 13.12 -2.18 12.55
CA ALA A 328 14.18 -2.53 11.60
C ALA A 328 15.54 -2.64 12.30
N ALA A 329 16.44 -3.43 11.72
CA ALA A 329 17.81 -3.52 12.25
C ALA A 329 18.50 -2.15 12.11
N PRO A 330 19.28 -1.68 13.10
CA PRO A 330 19.91 -0.36 13.04
C PRO A 330 20.72 -0.13 11.76
N ASP A 331 21.46 -1.16 11.32
CA ASP A 331 22.27 -1.11 10.10
C ASP A 331 21.45 -1.00 8.81
N VAL A 332 20.19 -1.46 8.83
CA VAL A 332 19.24 -1.33 7.72
C VAL A 332 18.69 0.09 7.68
N TRP A 333 18.25 0.61 8.82
CA TRP A 333 17.75 1.98 8.95
C TRP A 333 18.78 3.00 8.46
N ASP A 334 20.04 2.87 8.90
CA ASP A 334 21.12 3.78 8.50
C ASP A 334 21.40 3.72 6.98
N ARG A 335 21.28 2.54 6.36
CA ARG A 335 21.48 2.36 4.91
C ARG A 335 20.32 2.86 4.07
N LEU A 336 19.10 2.84 4.59
CA LEU A 336 17.90 3.29 3.87
C LEU A 336 18.00 4.76 3.44
N HIS A 337 18.64 5.61 4.23
CA HIS A 337 18.88 7.01 3.86
C HIS A 337 19.60 7.17 2.52
N ARG A 338 20.48 6.23 2.15
CA ARG A 338 21.18 6.25 0.86
C ARG A 338 20.36 5.66 -0.28
N CYS A 339 19.22 5.02 0.01
CA CYS A 339 18.38 4.39 -0.99
C CYS A 339 17.43 5.37 -1.67
N TYR A 340 17.38 6.64 -1.24
CA TYR A 340 16.53 7.68 -1.82
C TYR A 340 17.38 8.80 -2.40
N GLY A 341 17.33 8.94 -3.73
CA GLY A 341 17.97 10.05 -4.44
C GLY A 341 16.95 11.14 -4.79
N ARG A 342 17.41 12.36 -5.08
CA ARG A 342 16.61 13.46 -5.61
C ARG A 342 16.16 13.20 -7.05
N PHE A 343 15.38 14.11 -7.63
CA PHE A 343 14.95 14.06 -9.02
C PHE A 343 16.10 14.50 -9.96
N ASP A 344 17.19 13.74 -9.92
CA ASP A 344 18.44 13.94 -10.65
C ASP A 344 19.01 12.58 -11.06
N ALA A 345 19.64 12.50 -12.24
CA ALA A 345 20.10 11.23 -12.79
C ALA A 345 21.27 10.61 -12.01
N GLY A 346 22.26 11.42 -11.63
CA GLY A 346 23.41 10.96 -10.86
C GLY A 346 23.01 10.52 -9.45
N ASP A 347 22.19 11.32 -8.78
CA ASP A 347 21.67 11.00 -7.45
C ASP A 347 20.75 9.77 -7.47
N ALA A 348 19.90 9.63 -8.50
CA ALA A 348 19.09 8.45 -8.69
C ALA A 348 19.93 7.19 -8.93
N PHE A 349 21.03 7.28 -9.69
CA PHE A 349 21.94 6.16 -9.89
C PHE A 349 22.65 5.73 -8.59
N VAL A 350 23.13 6.68 -7.79
CA VAL A 350 23.73 6.40 -6.47
C VAL A 350 22.71 5.69 -5.56
N ALA A 351 21.50 6.22 -5.50
CA ALA A 351 20.42 5.65 -4.70
C ALA A 351 19.97 4.26 -5.17
N PHE A 352 19.94 4.05 -6.48
CA PHE A 352 19.70 2.76 -7.10
C PHE A 352 20.75 1.74 -6.68
N GLN A 353 22.06 2.06 -6.77
CA GLN A 353 23.12 1.14 -6.33
C GLN A 353 23.06 0.82 -4.84
N ALA A 354 22.73 1.81 -4.00
CA ALA A 354 22.53 1.60 -2.56
C ALA A 354 21.34 0.65 -2.29
N THR A 355 20.25 0.82 -3.04
CA THR A 355 19.05 -0.04 -2.94
C THR A 355 19.35 -1.47 -3.31
N LEU A 356 20.04 -1.70 -4.43
CA LEU A 356 20.45 -3.03 -4.85
C LEU A 356 21.34 -3.69 -3.79
N SER A 357 22.31 -2.95 -3.26
CA SER A 357 23.22 -3.46 -2.23
C SER A 357 22.50 -3.86 -0.94
N LEU A 358 21.53 -3.04 -0.50
CA LEU A 358 20.74 -3.35 0.69
C LEU A 358 19.80 -4.52 0.44
N PHE A 359 19.14 -4.57 -0.72
CA PHE A 359 18.26 -5.67 -1.10
C PHE A 359 19.01 -7.01 -1.13
N SER A 360 20.14 -7.07 -1.85
CA SER A 360 21.04 -8.22 -1.91
C SER A 360 21.48 -8.72 -0.53
N LYS A 361 21.75 -7.81 0.41
CA LYS A 361 22.11 -8.17 1.78
C LYS A 361 20.92 -8.77 2.52
N LEU A 362 19.76 -8.12 2.44
CA LEU A 362 18.55 -8.54 3.14
C LEU A 362 17.98 -9.85 2.61
N SER A 363 17.95 -10.06 1.30
CA SER A 363 17.42 -11.29 0.70
C SER A 363 18.19 -12.51 1.17
N ARG A 364 19.53 -12.42 1.26
CA ARG A 364 20.39 -13.48 1.82
C ARG A 364 20.18 -13.66 3.33
N ARG A 365 20.00 -12.57 4.08
CA ARG A 365 19.75 -12.62 5.53
C ARG A 365 18.40 -13.27 5.86
N VAL A 366 17.36 -12.94 5.10
CA VAL A 366 16.02 -13.56 5.19
C VAL A 366 16.10 -15.04 4.82
N ALA A 367 16.77 -15.39 3.72
CA ALA A 367 16.92 -16.78 3.31
C ALA A 367 17.62 -17.61 4.41
N ALA A 368 18.75 -17.13 4.93
CA ALA A 368 19.46 -17.78 6.02
C ALA A 368 18.66 -17.85 7.32
N GLY A 369 17.92 -16.79 7.66
CA GLY A 369 17.14 -16.71 8.90
C GLY A 369 15.96 -17.69 8.96
N PHE A 370 15.40 -18.07 7.81
CA PHE A 370 14.29 -19.03 7.72
C PHE A 370 14.68 -20.39 7.11
N GLY A 371 15.95 -20.57 6.72
CA GLY A 371 16.41 -21.80 6.07
C GLY A 371 15.86 -22.01 4.65
N LEU A 372 15.66 -20.92 3.91
CA LEU A 372 15.12 -20.90 2.55
C LEU A 372 16.24 -20.90 1.50
N ASP A 373 15.90 -21.32 0.29
CA ASP A 373 16.79 -21.23 -0.87
C ASP A 373 16.85 -19.80 -1.42
N HIS A 374 18.02 -19.17 -1.36
CA HIS A 374 18.21 -17.85 -1.96
C HIS A 374 18.32 -17.95 -3.49
N PRO A 375 17.54 -17.18 -4.28
CA PRO A 375 17.55 -17.23 -5.74
C PRO A 375 18.75 -16.48 -6.36
N THR A 376 19.96 -16.90 -6.01
CA THR A 376 21.23 -16.21 -6.33
C THR A 376 21.43 -16.01 -7.84
N ARG A 377 20.98 -16.95 -8.67
CA ARG A 377 21.14 -16.89 -10.13
C ARG A 377 20.53 -15.63 -10.77
N ILE A 378 19.42 -15.12 -10.21
CA ILE A 378 18.73 -13.93 -10.75
C ILE A 378 19.62 -12.70 -10.56
N GLU A 379 20.17 -12.53 -9.36
CA GLU A 379 21.08 -11.44 -9.04
C GLU A 379 22.37 -11.55 -9.86
N GLU A 380 22.98 -12.73 -9.95
CA GLU A 380 24.21 -12.95 -10.72
C GLU A 380 24.05 -12.59 -12.21
N ALA A 381 22.88 -12.88 -12.80
CA ALA A 381 22.59 -12.55 -14.18
C ALA A 381 22.39 -11.05 -14.41
N ILE A 382 21.72 -10.35 -13.48
CA ILE A 382 21.29 -8.95 -13.68
C ILE A 382 22.31 -7.94 -13.14
N ARG A 383 23.06 -8.28 -12.08
CA ARG A 383 24.03 -7.39 -11.43
C ARG A 383 25.03 -6.77 -12.42
N PRO A 384 25.64 -7.51 -13.37
CA PRO A 384 26.55 -6.90 -14.34
C PRO A 384 25.86 -5.88 -15.26
N HIS A 385 24.60 -6.13 -15.64
CA HIS A 385 23.83 -5.24 -16.51
C HIS A 385 23.49 -3.90 -15.84
N VAL A 386 23.34 -3.91 -14.51
CA VAL A 386 22.92 -2.72 -13.74
C VAL A 386 24.07 -2.04 -12.99
N ALA A 387 25.30 -2.53 -13.12
CA ALA A 387 26.46 -2.03 -12.37
C ALA A 387 27.09 -0.76 -12.97
N ALA A 388 27.06 -0.61 -14.29
CA ALA A 388 27.62 0.56 -14.96
C ALA A 388 26.71 1.78 -14.76
N SER A 389 27.32 2.94 -14.49
CA SER A 389 26.61 4.19 -14.74
C SER A 389 26.30 4.22 -16.23
N PRO A 390 25.06 4.51 -16.65
CA PRO A 390 24.88 4.97 -18.00
C PRO A 390 25.79 6.17 -18.23
N ASP A 391 26.25 6.39 -19.46
CA ASP A 391 26.95 7.63 -19.81
C ASP A 391 25.94 8.77 -19.55
N LEU A 392 26.05 9.39 -18.36
CA LEU A 392 25.13 10.37 -17.80
C LEU A 392 25.48 11.78 -18.25
#